data_AF-A0A381WA24-F1
#
_entry.id   AF-A0A381WA24-F1
#
_cell.length_a   1.000
_cell.length_b   1.000
_cell.length_c   1.000
_cell.angle_alpha   90.00
_cell.angle_beta   90.00
_cell.angle_gamma   90.00
#
_symmetry.space_group_name_H-M   'P 1'
#
loop_
_entity.id
_entity.type
_entity.pdbx_description
1 polymer ?
#
loop_
_entity_poly.entity_id
_entity_poly.type
_entity_poly.pdbx_seq_one_letter_code
_entity_poly.pdbx_strand_id
1 'polypeptide(L)'
;MLKITPINKPFSSLTLDRMGSRYPSRLSFSRSMLRTMIKENWSINRSVFDLDKDGYGTAIYEIKTAKEIYSLVCFSQYLNNELRSDRVIAEKWDTAYVLHIGRLNKKELKRLEKNIPLQEAGRNSPKELVLSRANKSVRLFKKVVDCLSKGLQPNIKEINDVGYLLRTTAVYGSGKFGLSDFIRTKSTTLFDQPFRAEMLAVYVIREFSVDLVEHIAHYINPLKAVKLQKNIKQHLGIGNSTG
;
A
#
# COMPACT_ATOMS: atom_id res chain seq x y z
N MET A 1 21.67 9.42 11.30
CA MET A 1 22.87 9.84 10.54
C MET A 1 22.86 9.10 9.20
N LEU A 2 22.51 9.78 8.10
CA LEU A 2 22.50 9.16 6.77
C LEU A 2 23.96 8.94 6.33
N LYS A 3 24.42 7.69 6.25
CA LYS A 3 25.73 7.36 5.69
C LYS A 3 25.80 7.87 4.25
N ILE A 4 26.81 8.68 3.96
CA ILE A 4 27.15 9.11 2.60
C ILE A 4 27.55 7.85 1.83
N THR A 5 26.72 7.43 0.88
CA THR A 5 27.05 6.34 -0.04
C THR A 5 28.17 6.82 -0.97
N PRO A 6 29.25 6.04 -1.16
CA PRO A 6 30.33 6.45 -2.04
C PRO A 6 29.82 6.67 -3.48
N ILE A 7 30.37 7.71 -4.13
CA ILE A 7 30.15 7.98 -5.55
C ILE A 7 30.71 6.81 -6.34
N ASN A 8 29.86 6.05 -7.03
CA ASN A 8 30.31 4.98 -7.91
C ASN A 8 31.16 5.58 -9.04
N LYS A 9 32.41 5.12 -9.19
CA LYS A 9 33.24 5.40 -10.36
C LYS A 9 32.48 5.05 -11.66
N PRO A 10 32.72 5.74 -12.78
CA PRO A 10 32.15 5.34 -14.07
C PRO A 10 32.70 3.95 -14.42
N PHE A 11 31.83 2.93 -14.38
CA PHE A 11 32.19 1.55 -14.66
C PHE A 11 31.89 1.22 -16.12
N SER A 12 32.86 0.57 -16.78
CA SER A 12 32.88 0.28 -18.22
C SER A 12 32.01 -0.91 -18.67
N SER A 13 31.15 -1.48 -17.82
CA SER A 13 30.26 -2.58 -18.26
C SER A 13 28.89 -2.58 -17.56
N LEU A 14 27.85 -2.29 -18.34
CA LEU A 14 26.44 -2.49 -18.01
C LEU A 14 26.07 -3.96 -18.29
N THR A 15 26.11 -4.82 -17.27
CA THR A 15 25.58 -6.20 -17.37
C THR A 15 24.10 -6.25 -16.99
N LEU A 16 23.34 -7.24 -17.47
CA LEU A 16 21.92 -7.40 -17.16
C LEU A 16 21.67 -7.56 -15.65
N ASP A 17 22.47 -8.37 -14.95
CA ASP A 17 22.40 -8.51 -13.49
C ASP A 17 22.63 -7.18 -12.76
N ARG A 18 23.49 -6.30 -13.29
CA ARG A 18 23.77 -4.97 -12.73
C ARG A 18 22.67 -3.97 -13.03
N MET A 19 22.07 -4.04 -14.21
CA MET A 19 20.92 -3.21 -14.56
C MET A 19 19.69 -3.60 -13.75
N GLY A 20 19.44 -4.90 -13.55
CA GLY A 20 18.38 -5.44 -12.71
C GLY A 20 18.58 -5.21 -11.21
N SER A 21 19.83 -5.04 -10.77
CA SER A 21 20.17 -4.72 -9.37
C SER A 21 20.38 -3.22 -9.11
N ARG A 22 20.06 -2.33 -10.06
CA ARG A 22 20.13 -0.88 -9.82
C ARG A 22 19.16 -0.47 -8.71
N TYR A 23 19.73 -0.27 -7.53
CA TYR A 23 19.01 0.21 -6.37
C TYR A 23 18.33 1.56 -6.63
N PRO A 24 17.21 1.85 -5.95
CA PRO A 24 16.50 3.11 -6.09
C PRO A 24 17.43 4.31 -5.87
N SER A 25 17.62 5.11 -6.92
CA SER A 25 18.49 6.30 -6.89
C SER A 25 17.75 7.51 -6.31
N ARG A 26 18.39 8.69 -6.30
CA ARG A 26 17.71 9.95 -5.90
C ARG A 26 16.47 10.25 -6.75
N LEU A 27 16.44 9.76 -7.99
CA LEU A 27 15.34 9.89 -8.96
C LEU A 27 14.16 8.92 -8.68
N SER A 28 14.29 8.01 -7.71
CA SER A 28 13.19 7.14 -7.30
C SER A 28 12.02 7.97 -6.77
N PHE A 29 10.85 7.79 -7.39
CA PHE A 29 9.61 8.44 -6.95
C PHE A 29 9.28 8.11 -5.51
N SER A 30 9.40 6.84 -5.10
CA SER A 30 9.14 6.43 -3.71
C SER A 30 10.11 7.07 -2.72
N ARG A 31 11.43 7.00 -2.95
CA ARG A 31 12.42 7.60 -2.03
C ARG A 31 12.25 9.09 -1.91
N SER A 32 12.02 9.78 -3.02
CA SER A 32 11.86 11.22 -2.98
C SER A 32 10.56 11.63 -2.28
N MET A 33 9.50 10.82 -2.35
CA MET A 33 8.23 11.09 -1.66
C MET A 33 8.40 10.88 -0.16
N LEU A 34 9.04 9.78 0.26
CA LEU A 34 9.35 9.53 1.67
C LEU A 34 10.24 10.61 2.29
N ARG A 35 11.23 11.13 1.54
CA ARG A 35 12.04 12.27 2.01
C ARG A 35 11.18 13.51 2.23
N THR A 36 10.22 13.80 1.36
CA THR A 36 9.28 14.91 1.54
C THR A 36 8.43 14.71 2.80
N MET A 37 7.84 13.52 2.97
CA MET A 37 7.05 13.19 4.18
C MET A 37 7.85 13.44 5.46
N ILE A 38 9.11 13.01 5.50
CA ILE A 38 9.99 13.21 6.66
C ILE A 38 10.32 14.69 6.85
N LYS A 39 10.73 15.39 5.77
CA LYS A 39 11.10 16.81 5.82
C LYS A 39 9.96 17.69 6.31
N GLU A 40 8.74 17.37 5.89
CA GLU A 40 7.53 18.13 6.19
C GLU A 40 6.74 17.57 7.39
N ASN A 41 7.30 16.58 8.10
CA ASN A 41 6.69 15.97 9.29
C ASN A 41 5.25 15.49 9.08
N TRP A 42 4.98 14.84 7.95
CA TRP A 42 3.66 14.26 7.71
C TRP A 42 3.37 13.16 8.74
N SER A 43 2.11 13.07 9.16
CA SER A 43 1.66 12.01 10.07
C SER A 43 0.61 11.13 9.39
N ILE A 44 0.68 9.83 9.64
CA ILE A 44 -0.32 8.86 9.17
C ILE A 44 -1.00 8.31 10.41
N ASN A 45 -2.31 8.52 10.50
CA ASN A 45 -3.12 8.06 11.62
C ASN A 45 -4.18 7.10 11.10
N ARG A 46 -4.32 5.96 11.75
CA ARG A 46 -5.38 5.01 11.47
C ARG A 46 -6.66 5.49 12.15
N SER A 47 -7.51 6.20 11.41
CA SER A 47 -8.72 6.84 11.93
C SER A 47 -9.89 5.87 12.08
N VAL A 48 -9.98 4.87 11.20
CA VAL A 48 -10.96 3.77 11.28
C VAL A 48 -10.24 2.45 11.06
N PHE A 49 -10.56 1.44 11.86
CA PHE A 49 -10.07 0.08 11.71
C PHE A 49 -11.16 -0.90 12.12
N ASP A 50 -12.22 -0.95 11.33
CA ASP A 50 -13.41 -1.75 11.54
C ASP A 50 -13.30 -3.02 10.68
N LEU A 51 -12.46 -3.93 11.17
CA LEU A 51 -12.26 -5.25 10.58
C LEU A 51 -12.75 -6.32 11.54
N ASP A 52 -13.45 -7.33 11.02
CA ASP A 52 -13.81 -8.52 11.76
C ASP A 52 -12.58 -9.38 12.11
N LYS A 53 -12.80 -10.48 12.83
CA LYS A 53 -11.76 -11.41 13.27
C LYS A 53 -10.94 -12.01 12.12
N ASP A 54 -11.53 -12.10 10.92
CA ASP A 54 -10.92 -12.69 9.73
C ASP A 54 -10.26 -11.61 8.85
N GLY A 55 -10.32 -10.34 9.28
CA GLY A 55 -9.70 -9.20 8.64
C GLY A 55 -10.52 -8.60 7.50
N TYR A 56 -11.84 -8.82 7.47
CA TYR A 56 -12.77 -8.24 6.49
C TYR A 56 -13.49 -7.02 7.06
N GLY A 57 -13.74 -6.03 6.21
CA GLY A 57 -14.37 -4.77 6.60
C GLY A 57 -13.64 -3.55 6.02
N THR A 58 -13.64 -2.46 6.77
CA THR A 58 -13.14 -1.16 6.32
C THR A 58 -12.08 -0.59 7.27
N ALA A 59 -10.96 -0.13 6.70
CA ALA A 59 -9.97 0.68 7.40
C ALA A 59 -9.76 2.01 6.69
N ILE A 60 -9.47 3.07 7.45
CA ILE A 60 -9.17 4.41 6.92
C ILE A 60 -7.90 4.92 7.59
N TYR A 61 -6.97 5.39 6.76
CA TYR A 61 -5.75 6.06 7.17
C TYR A 61 -5.80 7.53 6.75
N GLU A 62 -5.76 8.44 7.71
CA GLU A 62 -5.63 9.88 7.47
C GLU A 62 -4.16 10.28 7.43
N ILE A 63 -3.71 10.77 6.28
CA ILE A 63 -2.39 11.35 6.06
C ILE A 63 -2.52 12.86 6.22
N LYS A 64 -2.02 13.38 7.35
CA LYS A 64 -2.00 14.83 7.63
C LYS A 64 -0.71 15.43 7.10
N THR A 65 -0.85 16.46 6.28
CA THR A 65 0.26 17.27 5.76
C THR A 65 0.12 18.70 6.25
N ALA A 66 1.07 19.57 5.91
CA ALA A 66 0.98 20.99 6.29
C ALA A 66 -0.20 21.72 5.62
N LYS A 67 -0.65 21.26 4.45
CA LYS A 67 -1.68 21.95 3.65
C LYS A 67 -3.05 21.27 3.75
N GLU A 68 -3.07 19.95 3.79
CA GLU A 68 -4.29 19.18 3.59
C GLU A 68 -4.23 17.80 4.27
N ILE A 69 -5.39 17.18 4.43
CA ILE A 69 -5.54 15.78 4.86
C ILE A 69 -5.90 14.94 3.65
N TYR A 70 -5.24 13.82 3.46
CA TYR A 70 -5.66 12.78 2.51
C TYR A 70 -6.16 11.56 3.28
N SER A 71 -7.15 10.87 2.74
CA SER A 71 -7.70 9.64 3.34
C SER A 71 -7.45 8.46 2.40
N LEU A 72 -6.65 7.48 2.82
CA LEU A 72 -6.62 6.18 2.16
C LEU A 72 -7.71 5.30 2.79
N VAL A 73 -8.70 4.90 1.99
CA VAL A 73 -9.70 3.91 2.40
C VAL A 73 -9.27 2.55 1.90
N CYS A 74 -9.34 1.56 2.78
CA CYS A 74 -9.04 0.16 2.51
C CYS A 74 -10.32 -0.65 2.74
N PHE A 75 -10.85 -1.27 1.70
CA PHE A 75 -11.90 -2.28 1.79
C PHE A 75 -11.26 -3.66 1.70
N SER A 76 -11.53 -4.51 2.68
CA SER A 76 -11.06 -5.89 2.75
C SER A 76 -12.26 -6.83 2.74
N GLN A 77 -12.24 -7.84 1.88
CA GLN A 77 -13.37 -8.76 1.72
C GLN A 77 -12.91 -10.21 1.64
N TYR A 78 -13.85 -11.12 1.89
CA TYR A 78 -13.62 -12.53 1.66
C TYR A 78 -13.47 -12.79 0.16
N LEU A 79 -12.47 -13.61 -0.17
CA LEU A 79 -12.27 -14.15 -1.51
C LEU A 79 -11.93 -15.63 -1.36
N ASN A 80 -12.55 -16.50 -2.16
CA ASN A 80 -12.19 -17.91 -2.20
C ASN A 80 -10.78 -18.07 -2.81
N ASN A 81 -9.97 -18.99 -2.28
CA ASN A 81 -8.60 -19.27 -2.74
C ASN A 81 -8.54 -19.57 -4.23
N GLU A 82 -9.50 -20.31 -4.78
CA GLU A 82 -9.55 -20.69 -6.20
C GLU A 82 -9.72 -19.48 -7.13
N LEU A 83 -10.27 -18.39 -6.61
CA LEU A 83 -10.50 -17.14 -7.34
C LEU A 83 -9.34 -16.15 -7.17
N ARG A 84 -8.35 -16.46 -6.31
CA ARG A 84 -7.17 -15.60 -6.11
C ARG A 84 -6.21 -15.77 -7.27
N SER A 85 -5.90 -14.67 -7.93
CA SER A 85 -4.91 -14.62 -9.01
C SER A 85 -4.06 -13.38 -8.88
N ASP A 86 -2.74 -13.54 -9.02
CA ASP A 86 -1.79 -12.43 -9.04
C ASP A 86 -1.76 -11.69 -10.39
N ARG A 87 -2.55 -12.16 -11.37
CA ARG A 87 -2.60 -11.61 -12.73
C ARG A 87 -3.48 -10.35 -12.78
N VAL A 88 -3.14 -9.45 -13.69
CA VAL A 88 -3.87 -8.18 -13.91
C VAL A 88 -5.32 -8.41 -14.35
N ILE A 89 -5.55 -9.53 -15.04
CA ILE A 89 -6.86 -9.96 -15.55
C ILE A 89 -7.77 -10.59 -14.49
N ALA A 90 -7.36 -10.59 -13.21
CA ALA A 90 -8.19 -11.13 -12.14
C ALA A 90 -9.45 -10.27 -11.97
N GLU A 91 -10.62 -10.92 -12.00
CA GLU A 91 -11.93 -10.25 -11.82
C GLU A 91 -12.30 -10.02 -10.35
N LYS A 92 -11.56 -10.63 -9.43
CA LYS A 92 -11.81 -10.53 -7.98
C LYS A 92 -10.53 -10.30 -7.21
N TRP A 93 -10.66 -9.60 -6.09
CA TRP A 93 -9.54 -9.21 -5.23
C TRP A 93 -9.89 -9.30 -3.76
N ASP A 94 -8.88 -9.57 -2.92
CA ASP A 94 -9.02 -9.55 -1.46
C ASP A 94 -9.30 -8.14 -0.94
N THR A 95 -8.69 -7.13 -1.58
CA THR A 95 -8.70 -5.76 -1.08
C THR A 95 -8.78 -4.72 -2.19
N ALA A 96 -9.48 -3.62 -1.93
CA ALA A 96 -9.63 -2.48 -2.83
C ALA A 96 -9.37 -1.17 -2.08
N TYR A 97 -8.79 -0.19 -2.77
CA TYR A 97 -8.28 1.03 -2.16
C TYR A 97 -8.60 2.28 -2.95
N VAL A 98 -8.73 3.38 -2.22
CA VAL A 98 -8.80 4.71 -2.81
C VAL A 98 -8.05 5.73 -1.97
N LEU A 99 -7.23 6.56 -2.62
CA LEU A 99 -6.66 7.76 -2.00
C LEU A 99 -7.55 8.95 -2.31
N HIS A 100 -8.16 9.53 -1.29
CA HIS A 100 -9.15 10.59 -1.39
C HIS A 100 -8.61 11.92 -0.83
N ILE A 101 -8.97 13.04 -1.47
CA ILE A 101 -8.66 14.40 -1.00
C ILE A 101 -9.62 14.78 0.13
N GLY A 102 -9.07 15.03 1.33
CA GLY A 102 -9.84 15.42 2.51
C GLY A 102 -10.33 14.24 3.35
N ARG A 103 -10.96 14.60 4.47
CA ARG A 103 -11.67 13.65 5.34
C ARG A 103 -12.99 13.22 4.71
N LEU A 104 -13.37 11.98 4.98
CA LEU A 104 -14.61 11.40 4.47
C LEU A 104 -15.77 11.63 5.43
N ASN A 105 -16.89 12.09 4.90
CA ASN A 105 -18.16 12.00 5.62
C ASN A 105 -18.86 10.65 5.36
N LYS A 106 -19.92 10.36 6.13
CA LYS A 106 -20.66 9.08 6.02
C LYS A 106 -21.24 8.83 4.62
N LYS A 107 -21.69 9.88 3.91
CA LYS A 107 -22.27 9.76 2.57
C LYS A 107 -21.19 9.41 1.54
N GLU A 108 -20.04 10.06 1.63
CA GLU A 108 -18.88 9.77 0.80
C GLU A 108 -18.39 8.34 1.03
N LEU A 109 -18.23 7.91 2.28
CA LEU A 109 -17.80 6.56 2.61
C LEU A 109 -18.73 5.49 2.02
N LYS A 110 -20.06 5.65 2.17
CA LYS A 110 -21.05 4.74 1.56
C LYS A 110 -20.96 4.69 0.03
N ARG A 111 -20.68 5.83 -0.63
CA ARG A 111 -20.45 5.85 -2.09
C ARG A 111 -19.21 5.07 -2.45
N LEU A 112 -18.11 5.29 -1.72
CA LEU A 112 -16.84 4.60 -1.98
C LEU A 112 -16.97 3.10 -1.76
N GLU A 113 -17.64 2.66 -0.70
CA GLU A 113 -17.91 1.25 -0.41
C GLU A 113 -18.64 0.55 -1.57
N LYS A 114 -19.59 1.23 -2.23
CA LYS A 114 -20.30 0.68 -3.38
C LYS A 114 -19.47 0.64 -4.67
N ASN A 115 -18.51 1.55 -4.84
CA ASN A 115 -17.86 1.78 -6.14
C ASN A 115 -16.41 1.29 -6.21
N ILE A 116 -15.63 1.48 -5.14
CA ILE A 116 -14.20 1.16 -5.14
C ILE A 116 -13.94 -0.35 -5.29
N PRO A 117 -14.73 -1.25 -4.66
CA PRO A 117 -14.61 -2.68 -4.91
C PRO A 117 -15.05 -3.12 -6.31
N LEU A 118 -15.64 -2.26 -7.15
CA LEU A 118 -15.99 -2.57 -8.55
C LEU A 118 -14.88 -2.18 -9.54
N GLN A 119 -13.87 -1.43 -9.07
CA GLN A 119 -12.71 -0.99 -9.86
C GLN A 119 -13.11 -0.32 -11.17
N GLU A 120 -12.78 -0.91 -12.32
CA GLU A 120 -13.06 -0.37 -13.65
C GLU A 120 -14.56 -0.19 -13.92
N ALA A 121 -15.41 -1.02 -13.33
CA ALA A 121 -16.87 -0.91 -13.44
C ALA A 121 -17.48 0.13 -12.48
N GLY A 122 -16.71 0.59 -11.48
CA GLY A 122 -17.13 1.57 -10.50
C GLY A 122 -17.21 3.00 -11.05
N ARG A 123 -17.73 3.92 -10.23
CA ARG A 123 -17.73 5.35 -10.54
C ARG A 123 -16.95 6.13 -9.49
N ASN A 124 -15.97 6.89 -9.96
CA ASN A 124 -15.15 7.79 -9.16
C ASN A 124 -15.51 9.25 -9.43
N SER A 125 -14.83 10.14 -8.74
CA SER A 125 -14.95 11.59 -8.79
C SER A 125 -13.57 12.21 -8.75
N PRO A 126 -13.45 13.51 -9.09
CA PRO A 126 -12.19 14.23 -8.99
C PRO A 126 -11.59 14.33 -7.58
N LYS A 127 -12.31 13.94 -6.52
CA LYS A 127 -11.72 13.85 -5.17
C LYS A 127 -10.89 12.60 -4.95
N GLU A 128 -11.04 11.58 -5.80
CA GLU A 128 -10.25 10.36 -5.74
C GLU A 128 -9.00 10.52 -6.61
N LEU A 129 -7.81 10.46 -6.00
CA LEU A 129 -6.51 10.59 -6.67
C LEU A 129 -6.02 9.27 -7.24
N VAL A 130 -6.20 8.19 -6.47
CA VAL A 130 -5.66 6.86 -6.78
C VAL A 130 -6.72 5.82 -6.50
N LEU A 131 -6.86 4.85 -7.41
CA LEU A 131 -7.66 3.64 -7.26
C LEU A 131 -6.72 2.43 -7.35
N SER A 132 -6.83 1.47 -6.43
CA SER A 132 -5.99 0.29 -6.45
C SER A 132 -6.73 -0.94 -5.94
N ARG A 133 -6.18 -2.12 -6.23
CA ARG A 133 -6.63 -3.41 -5.71
C ARG A 133 -5.43 -4.32 -5.46
N ALA A 134 -5.56 -5.20 -4.49
CA ALA A 134 -4.51 -6.14 -4.13
C ALA A 134 -5.03 -7.49 -3.63
N ASN A 135 -4.18 -8.51 -3.78
CA ASN A 135 -4.41 -9.87 -3.29
C ASN A 135 -3.42 -10.25 -2.19
N LYS A 136 -3.86 -11.10 -1.27
CA LYS A 136 -3.02 -11.66 -0.23
C LYS A 136 -1.96 -12.58 -0.84
N SER A 137 -0.73 -12.41 -0.41
CA SER A 137 0.37 -13.29 -0.82
C SER A 137 0.08 -14.72 -0.38
N VAL A 138 -0.16 -15.61 -1.35
CA VAL A 138 -0.36 -17.04 -1.09
C VAL A 138 0.87 -17.71 -0.46
N ARG A 139 2.05 -17.10 -0.64
CA ARG A 139 3.33 -17.63 -0.15
C ARG A 139 3.66 -17.20 1.27
N LEU A 140 3.27 -15.97 1.66
CA LEU A 140 3.76 -15.33 2.88
C LEU A 140 2.68 -14.94 3.88
N PHE A 141 1.48 -14.55 3.43
CA PHE A 141 0.47 -13.92 4.29
C PHE A 141 0.05 -14.83 5.46
N LYS A 142 -0.39 -16.06 5.16
CA LYS A 142 -0.82 -17.03 6.17
C LYS A 142 0.31 -17.40 7.13
N LYS A 143 1.53 -17.63 6.60
CA LYS A 143 2.69 -17.97 7.42
C LYS A 143 3.00 -16.89 8.45
N VAL A 144 2.94 -15.61 8.05
CA VAL A 144 3.22 -14.50 8.96
C VAL A 144 2.14 -14.41 10.05
N VAL A 145 0.86 -14.55 9.70
CA VAL A 145 -0.24 -14.63 10.68
C VAL A 145 -0.01 -15.78 11.68
N ASP A 146 0.35 -16.97 11.18
CA ASP A 146 0.60 -18.15 12.02
C ASP A 146 1.80 -17.95 12.96
N CYS A 147 2.89 -17.33 12.50
CA CYS A 147 4.04 -17.00 13.35
C CYS A 147 3.64 -16.02 14.45
N LEU A 148 3.02 -14.89 14.07
CA LEU A 148 2.69 -13.82 14.99
C LEU A 148 1.69 -14.27 16.05
N SER A 149 0.67 -15.06 15.69
CA SER A 149 -0.32 -15.60 16.64
C SER A 149 0.28 -16.57 17.66
N LYS A 150 1.42 -17.19 17.36
CA LYS A 150 2.16 -18.07 18.28
C LYS A 150 3.18 -17.32 19.15
N GLY A 151 3.29 -16.00 19.01
CA GLY A 151 4.30 -15.19 19.69
C GLY A 151 5.68 -15.24 19.03
N LEU A 152 5.76 -15.69 17.77
CA LEU A 152 6.99 -15.88 17.02
C LEU A 152 7.12 -14.85 15.90
N GLN A 153 8.35 -14.62 15.44
CA GLN A 153 8.62 -13.80 14.26
C GLN A 153 8.86 -14.69 13.03
N PRO A 154 8.43 -14.27 11.83
CA PRO A 154 8.72 -15.01 10.61
C PRO A 154 10.21 -14.98 10.25
N ASN A 155 10.68 -16.00 9.53
CA ASN A 155 12.07 -16.06 9.09
C ASN A 155 12.37 -14.96 8.06
N ILE A 156 13.40 -14.16 8.32
CA ILE A 156 13.81 -13.05 7.45
C ILE A 156 14.18 -13.49 6.03
N LYS A 157 14.70 -14.71 5.84
CA LYS A 157 15.00 -15.24 4.50
C LYS A 157 13.72 -15.38 3.67
N GLU A 158 12.67 -15.98 4.24
CA GLU A 158 11.38 -16.11 3.56
C GLU A 158 10.73 -14.75 3.27
N ILE A 159 10.87 -13.79 4.20
CA ILE A 159 10.42 -12.41 4.01
C ILE A 159 11.12 -11.79 2.80
N ASN A 160 12.44 -11.97 2.66
CA ASN A 160 13.21 -11.42 1.55
C ASN A 160 12.93 -12.13 0.21
N ASP A 161 12.63 -13.43 0.23
CA ASP A 161 12.35 -14.21 -0.98
C ASP A 161 11.01 -13.83 -1.64
N VAL A 162 10.07 -13.25 -0.87
CA VAL A 162 8.76 -12.81 -1.38
C VAL A 162 8.62 -11.29 -1.38
N GLY A 163 8.98 -10.61 -0.28
CA GLY A 163 9.07 -9.16 -0.18
C GLY A 163 7.75 -8.41 0.01
N TYR A 164 6.60 -9.09 0.09
CA TYR A 164 5.29 -8.45 0.26
C TYR A 164 4.25 -9.36 0.93
N LEU A 165 3.33 -8.75 1.69
CA LEU A 165 2.15 -9.41 2.26
C LEU A 165 0.93 -9.28 1.35
N LEU A 166 0.79 -8.12 0.70
CA LEU A 166 -0.22 -7.85 -0.32
C LEU A 166 0.47 -7.49 -1.64
N ARG A 167 -0.07 -8.01 -2.74
CA ARG A 167 0.39 -7.71 -4.10
C ARG A 167 -0.67 -6.90 -4.83
N THR A 168 -0.35 -5.67 -5.20
CA THR A 168 -1.23 -4.85 -6.02
C THR A 168 -1.24 -5.37 -7.45
N THR A 169 -2.44 -5.57 -8.01
CA THR A 169 -2.58 -5.91 -9.44
C THR A 169 -2.84 -4.68 -10.31
N ALA A 170 -3.22 -3.56 -9.70
CA ALA A 170 -3.37 -2.28 -10.36
C ALA A 170 -3.16 -1.11 -9.39
N VAL A 171 -2.58 -0.02 -9.91
CA VAL A 171 -2.54 1.29 -9.25
C VAL A 171 -2.87 2.32 -10.33
N TYR A 172 -4.12 2.78 -10.34
CA TYR A 172 -4.64 3.74 -11.31
C TYR A 172 -4.61 5.15 -10.72
N GLY A 173 -4.26 6.13 -11.56
CA GLY A 173 -4.30 7.55 -11.24
C GLY A 173 -4.51 8.36 -12.52
N SER A 174 -4.22 9.67 -12.45
CA SER A 174 -4.15 10.56 -13.62
C SER A 174 -5.40 10.52 -14.51
N GLY A 175 -6.59 10.64 -13.92
CA GLY A 175 -7.85 10.80 -14.66
C GLY A 175 -8.54 9.49 -15.06
N LYS A 176 -7.86 8.35 -14.93
CA LYS A 176 -8.43 7.06 -15.30
C LYS A 176 -9.70 6.78 -14.50
N PHE A 177 -10.75 6.26 -15.14
CA PHE A 177 -12.02 5.90 -14.49
C PHE A 177 -12.72 7.04 -13.72
N GLY A 178 -12.50 8.29 -14.13
CA GLY A 178 -13.11 9.48 -13.48
C GLY A 178 -12.39 9.94 -12.22
N LEU A 179 -11.18 9.44 -11.95
CA LEU A 179 -10.28 9.98 -10.93
C LEU A 179 -9.85 11.41 -11.26
N SER A 180 -9.19 12.09 -10.33
CA SER A 180 -8.52 13.37 -10.59
C SER A 180 -7.46 13.21 -11.67
N ASP A 181 -7.53 14.01 -12.73
CA ASP A 181 -6.45 14.11 -13.72
C ASP A 181 -5.20 14.79 -13.13
N PHE A 182 -4.07 14.67 -13.82
CA PHE A 182 -2.81 15.21 -13.31
C PHE A 182 -2.78 16.74 -13.25
N ILE A 183 -3.44 17.44 -14.18
CA ILE A 183 -3.48 18.91 -14.21
C ILE A 183 -4.20 19.43 -12.97
N ARG A 184 -5.37 18.86 -12.67
CA ARG A 184 -6.13 19.18 -11.46
C ARG A 184 -5.36 18.77 -10.20
N THR A 185 -4.77 17.58 -10.18
CA THR A 185 -4.01 17.11 -9.01
C THR A 185 -2.86 18.06 -8.69
N LYS A 186 -2.12 18.50 -9.70
CA LYS A 186 -1.02 19.47 -9.56
C LYS A 186 -1.50 20.84 -9.07
N SER A 187 -2.68 21.30 -9.48
CA SER A 187 -3.20 22.63 -9.10
C SER A 187 -3.92 22.64 -7.75
N THR A 188 -4.49 21.51 -7.32
CA THR A 188 -5.37 21.44 -6.13
C THR A 188 -4.74 20.75 -4.93
N THR A 189 -3.66 19.99 -5.12
CA THR A 189 -3.02 19.23 -4.05
C THR A 189 -1.53 19.58 -3.92
N LEU A 190 -0.84 18.99 -2.96
CA LEU A 190 0.63 19.08 -2.88
C LEU A 190 1.35 18.17 -3.90
N PHE A 191 0.63 17.30 -4.60
CA PHE A 191 1.22 16.34 -5.54
C PHE A 191 1.44 17.01 -6.90
N ASP A 192 2.54 17.74 -7.03
CA ASP A 192 2.90 18.51 -8.22
C ASP A 192 3.82 17.77 -9.21
N GLN A 193 4.17 16.53 -8.88
CA GLN A 193 5.08 15.67 -9.64
C GLN A 193 4.42 14.32 -9.97
N PRO A 194 4.79 13.70 -11.11
CA PRO A 194 4.26 12.39 -11.49
C PRO A 194 4.44 11.32 -10.40
N PHE A 195 3.45 10.43 -10.30
CA PHE A 195 3.45 9.26 -9.42
C PHE A 195 3.48 9.52 -7.91
N ARG A 196 3.45 10.77 -7.44
CA ARG A 196 3.57 11.08 -6.00
C ARG A 196 2.39 10.55 -5.19
N ALA A 197 1.18 10.75 -5.68
CA ALA A 197 -0.05 10.28 -5.04
C ALA A 197 -0.08 8.75 -5.01
N GLU A 198 0.29 8.11 -6.13
CA GLU A 198 0.38 6.67 -6.30
C GLU A 198 1.41 6.07 -5.34
N MET A 199 2.59 6.68 -5.23
CA MET A 199 3.63 6.25 -4.29
C MET A 199 3.17 6.38 -2.82
N LEU A 200 2.41 7.42 -2.48
CA LEU A 200 1.83 7.55 -1.14
C LEU A 200 0.79 6.46 -0.88
N ALA A 201 -0.10 6.23 -1.84
CA ALA A 201 -1.14 5.21 -1.73
C ALA A 201 -0.53 3.84 -1.48
N VAL A 202 0.44 3.41 -2.29
CA VAL A 202 1.13 2.14 -2.06
C VAL A 202 1.88 2.15 -0.72
N TYR A 203 2.57 3.22 -0.34
CA TYR A 203 3.22 3.25 0.98
C TYR A 203 2.24 2.99 2.13
N VAL A 204 1.04 3.56 2.09
CA VAL A 204 0.02 3.35 3.14
C VAL A 204 -0.65 1.97 3.03
N ILE A 205 -0.87 1.44 1.82
CA ILE A 205 -1.32 0.05 1.61
C ILE A 205 -0.31 -0.95 2.24
N ARG A 206 0.98 -0.61 2.20
CA ARG A 206 2.06 -1.44 2.75
C ARG A 206 1.98 -1.46 4.28
N GLU A 207 1.64 -0.33 4.89
CA GLU A 207 1.35 -0.26 6.33
C GLU A 207 0.08 -1.06 6.67
N PHE A 208 -1.01 -0.88 5.91
CA PHE A 208 -2.24 -1.65 6.08
C PHE A 208 -2.00 -3.17 6.01
N SER A 209 -1.15 -3.65 5.09
CA SER A 209 -0.85 -5.07 4.98
C SER A 209 -0.25 -5.68 6.24
N VAL A 210 0.55 -4.90 6.98
CA VAL A 210 1.15 -5.32 8.25
C VAL A 210 0.12 -5.29 9.36
N ASP A 211 -0.63 -4.18 9.46
CA ASP A 211 -1.72 -4.06 10.43
C ASP A 211 -2.75 -5.18 10.28
N LEU A 212 -3.04 -5.59 9.04
CA LEU A 212 -3.97 -6.67 8.73
C LEU A 212 -3.49 -8.03 9.26
N VAL A 213 -2.22 -8.40 9.05
CA VAL A 213 -1.70 -9.68 9.58
C VAL A 213 -1.58 -9.68 11.10
N GLU A 214 -1.22 -8.54 11.70
CA GLU A 214 -1.17 -8.37 13.15
C GLU A 214 -2.57 -8.48 13.78
N HIS A 215 -3.58 -7.87 13.15
CA HIS A 215 -4.97 -7.94 13.59
C HIS A 215 -5.50 -9.38 13.58
N ILE A 216 -5.35 -10.09 12.46
CA ILE A 216 -5.80 -11.47 12.35
C ILE A 216 -5.04 -12.35 13.35
N ALA A 217 -3.73 -12.17 13.49
CA ALA A 217 -2.93 -12.92 14.46
C ALA A 217 -3.41 -12.69 15.91
N HIS A 218 -3.76 -11.45 16.26
CA HIS A 218 -4.31 -11.10 17.56
C HIS A 218 -5.66 -11.80 17.81
N TYR A 219 -6.57 -11.82 16.83
CA TYR A 219 -7.84 -12.54 16.98
C TYR A 219 -7.68 -14.05 17.07
N ILE A 220 -6.66 -14.63 16.43
CA ILE A 220 -6.36 -16.06 16.57
C ILE A 220 -5.89 -16.40 17.99
N ASN A 221 -5.05 -15.55 18.60
CA ASN A 221 -4.56 -15.79 19.96
C ASN A 221 -4.22 -14.48 20.68
N PRO A 222 -5.19 -13.85 21.37
CA PRO A 222 -4.97 -12.57 22.03
C PRO A 222 -3.89 -12.59 23.12
N LEU A 223 -3.65 -13.77 23.72
CA LEU A 223 -2.70 -13.94 24.83
C LEU A 223 -1.24 -14.05 24.37
N LYS A 224 -0.99 -14.60 23.18
CA LYS A 224 0.37 -14.83 22.67
C LYS A 224 0.73 -13.96 21.48
N ALA A 225 -0.24 -13.37 20.79
CA ALA A 225 0.03 -12.65 19.56
C ALA A 225 1.04 -11.50 19.76
N VAL A 226 2.04 -11.45 18.90
CA VAL A 226 3.05 -10.39 18.87
C VAL A 226 2.94 -9.56 17.60
N LYS A 227 3.42 -8.32 17.67
CA LYS A 227 3.57 -7.45 16.49
C LYS A 227 4.80 -7.83 15.69
N LEU A 228 4.79 -7.50 14.40
CA LEU A 228 5.94 -7.72 13.54
C LEU A 228 7.08 -6.78 13.94
N GLN A 229 8.27 -7.33 14.15
CA GLN A 229 9.42 -6.52 14.54
C GLN A 229 9.81 -5.53 13.44
N LYS A 230 10.23 -4.33 13.86
CA LYS A 230 10.55 -3.21 12.96
C LYS A 230 11.64 -3.55 11.93
N ASN A 231 12.66 -4.31 12.33
CA ASN A 231 13.72 -4.78 11.43
C ASN A 231 13.15 -5.67 10.33
N ILE A 232 12.21 -6.58 10.61
CA ILE A 232 11.57 -7.42 9.58
C ILE A 232 10.62 -6.58 8.72
N LYS A 233 9.85 -5.68 9.35
CA LYS A 233 8.92 -4.78 8.66
C LYS A 233 9.62 -4.00 7.54
N GLN A 234 10.86 -3.56 7.74
CA GLN A 234 11.62 -2.80 6.72
C GLN A 234 11.91 -3.55 5.42
N HIS A 235 11.80 -4.88 5.41
CA HIS A 235 12.03 -5.72 4.23
C HIS A 235 10.76 -5.97 3.42
N LEU A 236 9.59 -5.58 3.95
CA LEU A 236 8.32 -5.69 3.24
C LEU A 236 8.05 -4.40 2.45
N GLY A 237 7.87 -4.56 1.14
CA GLY A 237 7.28 -3.55 0.26
C GLY A 237 5.83 -3.90 -0.09
N ILE A 238 5.39 -3.37 -1.22
CA ILE A 238 4.22 -3.88 -1.95
C ILE A 238 4.72 -4.51 -3.23
N GLY A 239 4.32 -5.75 -3.47
CA GLY A 239 4.53 -6.37 -4.76
C GLY A 239 3.62 -5.69 -5.77
N ASN A 240 4.18 -5.18 -6.87
CA ASN A 240 3.37 -4.68 -7.98
C ASN A 240 3.38 -5.72 -9.11
N SER A 241 2.20 -6.12 -9.61
CA SER A 241 2.11 -6.99 -10.78
C SER A 241 2.35 -6.24 -12.10
N THR A 242 1.99 -4.96 -12.20
CA THR A 242 2.16 -4.12 -13.41
C THR A 242 2.00 -2.64 -13.07
N GLY A 243 2.86 -1.78 -13.63
CA GLY A 243 2.66 -0.33 -13.71
C GLY A 243 2.08 0.06 -15.06
#